data_AF-A0A0G1XDK6-F1
#
_entry.id   AF-A0A0G1XDK6-F1
#
_cell.length_a   1.000
_cell.length_b   1.000
_cell.length_c   1.000
_cell.angle_alpha   90.00
_cell.angle_beta   90.00
_cell.angle_gamma   90.00
#
_symmetry.space_group_name_H-M   'P 1'
#
loop_
_entity.id
_entity.type
_entity.pdbx_description
1 polymer ?
#
loop_
_entity_poly.entity_id
_entity_poly.type
_entity_poly.pdbx_seq_one_letter_code
_entity_poly.pdbx_strand_id
1 'polypeptide(L)'
;KNSSDNGNIDFVMKSSDDGGITWSKLKVIWNDGENACQNPAPVIDRQTGKIFMLMTRKLGTDKEPDIIDQKSNEAIRVFVMQSEDEGQSWSEQSEITKDVNPGNWTWYATGPCHGIQLEKGKYKGRLVIPCDHIEAGTKKYFSHTIYSDDNGKTWQLGGRTPQDQVNECTVAELPDGRLVLNMRNYDRTKKTRKNSFSNDGGESWSDLQSAERFFGIRSSR
;
A
#
# COMPACT_ATOMS: atom_id res chain seq x y z
N LYS A 1 -12.02 -2.18 25.79
CA LYS A 1 -11.72 -2.00 24.34
C LYS A 1 -10.22 -2.15 24.18
N ASN A 2 -9.76 -3.19 23.48
CA ASN A 2 -8.34 -3.37 23.15
C ASN A 2 -8.01 -2.48 21.93
N SER A 3 -6.92 -1.74 21.98
CA SER A 3 -6.42 -0.86 20.91
C SER A 3 -5.33 -1.56 20.09
N SER A 4 -5.48 -2.87 19.85
CA SER A 4 -4.49 -3.65 19.10
C SER A 4 -4.95 -3.85 17.66
N ASP A 5 -4.01 -3.85 16.72
CA ASP A 5 -4.24 -4.15 15.29
C ASP A 5 -4.37 -5.67 15.03
N ASN A 6 -4.98 -6.40 15.97
CA ASN A 6 -5.18 -7.85 15.96
C ASN A 6 -6.64 -8.19 16.30
N GLY A 7 -7.04 -9.41 15.95
CA GLY A 7 -8.39 -9.93 16.14
C GLY A 7 -9.27 -9.74 14.91
N ASN A 8 -10.59 -9.81 15.14
CA ASN A 8 -11.62 -9.60 14.14
C ASN A 8 -11.62 -8.12 13.69
N ILE A 9 -11.10 -7.86 12.49
CA ILE A 9 -11.08 -6.53 11.88
C ILE A 9 -11.73 -6.63 10.51
N ASP A 10 -12.84 -5.91 10.36
CA ASP A 10 -13.59 -5.80 9.12
C ASP A 10 -13.19 -4.56 8.32
N PHE A 11 -13.38 -4.64 7.00
CA PHE A 11 -13.40 -3.45 6.16
C PHE A 11 -14.78 -2.88 5.99
N VAL A 12 -14.82 -1.57 6.18
CA VAL A 12 -16.04 -0.79 6.11
C VAL A 12 -15.84 0.42 5.20
N MET A 13 -16.93 0.83 4.56
CA MET A 13 -16.96 1.95 3.63
C MET A 13 -18.14 2.86 3.92
N LYS A 14 -17.94 4.15 3.64
CA LYS A 14 -19.02 5.10 3.37
C LYS A 14 -18.70 5.81 2.06
N SER A 15 -19.74 6.24 1.37
CA SER A 15 -19.68 6.99 0.12
C SER A 15 -20.41 8.32 0.29
N SER A 16 -20.05 9.30 -0.55
CA SER A 16 -20.71 10.60 -0.61
C SER A 16 -20.85 10.99 -2.07
N ASP A 17 -22.07 11.39 -2.45
CA ASP A 17 -22.42 11.80 -3.81
C ASP A 17 -22.56 13.33 -3.94
N ASP A 18 -22.24 14.07 -2.86
CA ASP A 18 -22.41 15.52 -2.74
C ASP A 18 -21.13 16.25 -2.29
N GLY A 19 -19.96 15.68 -2.61
CA GLY A 19 -18.67 16.29 -2.30
C GLY A 19 -18.27 16.22 -0.83
N GLY A 20 -18.81 15.25 -0.09
CA GLY A 20 -18.48 14.99 1.32
C GLY A 20 -19.40 15.66 2.33
N ILE A 21 -20.51 16.28 1.89
CA ILE A 21 -21.48 16.96 2.77
C ILE A 21 -22.30 15.92 3.54
N THR A 22 -22.86 14.95 2.84
CA THR A 22 -23.56 13.80 3.44
C THR A 22 -22.86 12.51 3.08
N TRP A 23 -23.05 11.51 3.94
CA TRP A 23 -22.43 10.19 3.80
C TRP A 23 -23.47 9.11 3.94
N SER A 24 -23.31 8.05 3.14
CA SER A 24 -24.12 6.85 3.26
C SER A 24 -23.95 6.17 4.63
N LYS A 25 -24.86 5.24 4.93
CA LYS A 25 -24.70 4.35 6.08
C LYS A 25 -23.42 3.54 5.91
N LEU A 26 -22.79 3.18 7.04
CA LEU A 26 -21.63 2.30 7.04
C LEU A 26 -21.99 0.98 6.36
N LYS A 27 -21.21 0.58 5.36
CA LYS A 27 -21.29 -0.73 4.70
C LYS A 27 -20.08 -1.55 5.12
N VAL A 28 -20.28 -2.82 5.48
CA VAL A 28 -19.17 -3.78 5.59
C VAL A 28 -18.93 -4.31 4.17
N ILE A 29 -17.72 -4.13 3.66
CA ILE A 29 -17.34 -4.56 2.30
C ILE A 29 -16.47 -5.82 2.32
N TRP A 30 -15.85 -6.14 3.46
CA TRP A 30 -15.17 -7.42 3.67
C TRP A 30 -15.14 -7.78 5.15
N ASN A 31 -15.57 -8.99 5.47
CA ASN A 31 -15.49 -9.63 6.77
C ASN A 31 -14.92 -11.04 6.56
N ASP A 32 -13.80 -11.34 7.22
CA ASP A 32 -13.13 -12.65 7.14
C ASP A 32 -13.16 -13.38 8.49
N GLY A 33 -14.30 -13.30 9.19
CA GLY A 33 -14.52 -13.94 10.48
C GLY A 33 -13.61 -13.39 11.57
N GLU A 34 -12.83 -14.26 12.21
CA GLU A 34 -11.92 -13.86 13.29
C GLU A 34 -10.60 -13.25 12.78
N ASN A 35 -10.40 -13.17 11.47
CA ASN A 35 -9.18 -12.63 10.88
C ASN A 35 -9.19 -11.10 10.82
N ALA A 36 -8.01 -10.54 10.57
CA ALA A 36 -7.84 -9.10 10.45
C ALA A 36 -7.68 -8.69 8.99
N CYS A 37 -8.68 -8.01 8.44
CA CYS A 37 -8.65 -7.35 7.14
C CYS A 37 -8.07 -5.93 7.30
N GLN A 38 -6.93 -5.65 6.65
CA GLN A 38 -6.09 -4.49 6.99
C GLN A 38 -5.52 -3.77 5.78
N ASN A 39 -5.14 -2.51 6.02
CA ASN A 39 -4.33 -1.68 5.12
C ASN A 39 -4.97 -1.47 3.73
N PRO A 40 -6.15 -0.83 3.64
CA PRO A 40 -6.78 -0.59 2.35
C PRO A 40 -6.00 0.48 1.55
N ALA A 41 -5.81 0.21 0.26
CA ALA A 41 -5.18 1.12 -0.69
C ALA A 41 -5.99 1.14 -2.00
N PRO A 42 -7.03 2.00 -2.10
CA PRO A 42 -7.83 2.11 -3.31
C PRO A 42 -7.07 2.82 -4.45
N VAL A 43 -7.37 2.44 -5.68
CA VAL A 43 -6.95 3.14 -6.91
C VAL A 43 -8.08 3.09 -7.94
N ILE A 44 -8.24 4.15 -8.71
CA ILE A 44 -9.19 4.21 -9.82
C ILE A 44 -8.41 4.03 -11.12
N ASP A 45 -8.82 3.08 -11.95
CA ASP A 45 -8.43 3.06 -13.36
C ASP A 45 -9.34 4.00 -14.14
N ARG A 46 -8.81 5.17 -14.50
CA ARG A 46 -9.57 6.23 -15.19
C ARG A 46 -9.90 5.88 -16.64
N GLN A 47 -9.32 4.82 -17.20
CA GLN A 47 -9.66 4.35 -18.54
C GLN A 47 -10.95 3.55 -18.55
N THR A 48 -11.18 2.74 -17.50
CA THR A 48 -12.34 1.85 -17.40
C THR A 48 -13.39 2.33 -16.40
N GLY A 49 -13.05 3.25 -15.51
CA GLY A 49 -13.88 3.69 -14.39
C GLY A 49 -13.88 2.73 -13.20
N LYS A 50 -13.18 1.58 -13.30
CA LYS A 50 -13.13 0.60 -12.22
C LYS A 50 -12.35 1.12 -11.03
N ILE A 51 -12.85 0.80 -9.84
CA ILE A 51 -12.14 1.04 -8.57
C ILE A 51 -11.55 -0.30 -8.13
N PHE A 52 -10.24 -0.35 -7.91
CA PHE A 52 -9.58 -1.47 -7.27
C PHE A 52 -9.27 -1.11 -5.83
N MET A 53 -9.68 -1.95 -4.89
CA MET A 53 -9.23 -1.91 -3.51
C MET A 53 -8.14 -2.96 -3.37
N LEU A 54 -6.95 -2.57 -2.91
CA LEU A 54 -5.91 -3.52 -2.51
C LEU A 54 -5.81 -3.56 -1.00
N MET A 55 -5.50 -4.73 -0.48
CA MET A 55 -5.60 -4.99 0.95
C MET A 55 -4.81 -6.19 1.40
N THR A 56 -4.68 -6.33 2.71
CA THR A 56 -4.01 -7.45 3.36
C THR A 56 -4.92 -8.16 4.34
N ARG A 57 -4.64 -9.44 4.58
CA ARG A 57 -5.24 -10.18 5.70
C ARG A 57 -4.21 -11.01 6.44
N LYS A 58 -4.32 -11.00 7.76
CA LYS A 58 -3.56 -11.86 8.67
C LYS A 58 -4.52 -12.57 9.62
N LEU A 59 -4.07 -13.66 10.25
CA LEU A 59 -4.89 -14.31 11.27
C LEU A 59 -5.12 -13.35 12.43
N GLY A 60 -6.33 -13.31 12.98
CA GLY A 60 -6.63 -12.41 14.10
C GLY A 60 -5.86 -12.76 15.36
N THR A 61 -5.45 -14.01 15.51
CA THR A 61 -4.62 -14.49 16.61
C THR A 61 -3.15 -14.09 16.50
N ASP A 62 -2.68 -13.74 15.30
CA ASP A 62 -1.28 -13.42 15.05
C ASP A 62 -0.90 -12.04 15.58
N LYS A 63 0.24 -12.00 16.28
CA LYS A 63 0.87 -10.76 16.72
C LYS A 63 2.05 -10.46 15.80
N GLU A 64 2.29 -9.18 15.53
CA GLU A 64 3.40 -8.74 14.69
C GLU A 64 4.76 -9.38 15.03
N PRO A 65 5.19 -9.51 16.31
CA PRO A 65 6.45 -10.18 16.62
C PRO A 65 6.50 -11.65 16.17
N ASP A 66 5.37 -12.37 16.26
CA ASP A 66 5.28 -13.77 15.87
C ASP A 66 5.31 -13.92 14.34
N ILE A 67 4.69 -12.98 13.62
CA ILE A 67 4.77 -12.90 12.16
C ILE A 67 6.23 -12.67 11.73
N ILE A 68 6.89 -11.66 12.31
CA ILE A 68 8.29 -11.32 12.02
C ILE A 68 9.24 -12.48 12.33
N ASP A 69 8.96 -13.22 13.41
CA ASP A 69 9.72 -14.39 13.83
C ASP A 69 9.36 -15.67 13.06
N GLN A 70 8.41 -15.63 12.12
CA GLN A 70 7.90 -16.79 11.38
C GLN A 70 7.32 -17.89 12.28
N LYS A 71 6.66 -17.49 13.36
CA LYS A 71 5.93 -18.38 14.29
C LYS A 71 4.44 -18.46 14.01
N SER A 72 3.93 -17.56 13.16
CA SER A 72 2.54 -17.57 12.71
C SER A 72 2.24 -18.78 11.83
N ASN A 73 1.02 -19.30 11.96
CA ASN A 73 0.56 -20.45 11.17
C ASN A 73 0.31 -20.10 9.70
N GLU A 74 0.16 -18.80 9.39
CA GLU A 74 -0.04 -18.31 8.04
C GLU A 74 0.74 -17.00 7.82
N ALA A 75 1.24 -16.80 6.60
CA ALA A 75 1.80 -15.52 6.18
C ALA A 75 0.69 -14.50 5.91
N ILE A 76 1.02 -13.21 5.99
CA ILE A 76 0.10 -12.16 5.56
C ILE A 76 -0.19 -12.33 4.06
N ARG A 77 -1.48 -12.30 3.70
CA ARG A 77 -1.97 -12.45 2.33
C ARG A 77 -2.35 -11.11 1.74
N VAL A 78 -2.21 -10.98 0.42
CA VAL A 78 -2.56 -9.75 -0.32
C VAL A 78 -3.73 -10.06 -1.24
N PHE A 79 -4.75 -9.21 -1.19
CA PHE A 79 -5.98 -9.36 -1.95
C PHE A 79 -6.30 -8.09 -2.75
N VAL A 80 -7.09 -8.27 -3.81
CA VAL A 80 -7.74 -7.21 -4.56
C VAL A 80 -9.25 -7.48 -4.65
N MET A 81 -10.04 -6.42 -4.51
CA MET A 81 -11.45 -6.39 -4.86
C MET A 81 -11.67 -5.28 -5.88
N GLN A 82 -12.67 -5.42 -6.74
CA GLN A 82 -13.01 -4.38 -7.69
C GLN A 82 -14.48 -3.97 -7.60
N SER A 83 -14.74 -2.70 -7.93
CA SER A 83 -16.08 -2.16 -8.15
C SER A 83 -16.17 -1.59 -9.57
N GLU A 84 -17.27 -1.89 -10.23
CA GLU A 84 -17.61 -1.38 -11.57
C GLU A 84 -18.78 -0.37 -11.52
N ASP A 85 -19.28 -0.06 -10.32
CA ASP A 85 -20.47 0.75 -10.06
C ASP A 85 -20.18 1.85 -9.02
N GLU A 86 -19.02 2.50 -9.15
CA GLU A 86 -18.62 3.65 -8.32
C GLU A 86 -18.56 3.35 -6.80
N GLY A 87 -18.24 2.11 -6.44
CA GLY A 87 -18.12 1.65 -5.06
C GLY A 87 -19.44 1.24 -4.42
N GLN A 88 -20.53 1.10 -5.19
CA GLN A 88 -21.81 0.67 -4.65
C GLN A 88 -21.83 -0.82 -4.28
N SER A 89 -21.19 -1.66 -5.11
CA SER A 89 -20.93 -3.08 -4.87
C SER A 89 -19.48 -3.44 -5.19
N TRP A 90 -19.03 -4.58 -4.67
CA TRP A 90 -17.65 -5.05 -4.81
C TRP A 90 -17.64 -6.54 -5.18
N SER A 91 -16.66 -6.95 -5.99
CA SER A 91 -16.39 -8.36 -6.29
C SER A 91 -15.96 -9.14 -5.05
N GLU A 92 -15.94 -10.47 -5.13
CA GLU A 92 -15.20 -11.29 -4.17
C GLU A 92 -13.69 -10.95 -4.20
N GLN A 93 -12.99 -11.25 -3.09
CA GLN A 93 -11.57 -11.00 -2.93
C GLN A 93 -10.76 -11.98 -3.80
N SER A 94 -9.92 -11.44 -4.69
CA SER A 94 -8.95 -12.24 -5.44
C SER A 94 -7.59 -12.17 -4.75
N GLU A 95 -7.02 -13.31 -4.40
CA GLU A 95 -5.68 -13.37 -3.79
C GLU A 95 -4.59 -13.18 -4.85
N ILE A 96 -3.64 -12.28 -4.59
CA ILE A 96 -2.49 -11.99 -5.48
C ILE A 96 -1.15 -12.21 -4.78
N THR A 97 -1.13 -12.81 -3.59
CA THR A 97 0.07 -12.93 -2.74
C THR A 97 1.28 -13.50 -3.50
N LYS A 98 1.08 -14.54 -4.33
CA LYS A 98 2.16 -15.19 -5.07
C LYS A 98 2.76 -14.32 -6.17
N ASP A 99 2.01 -13.34 -6.67
CA ASP A 99 2.44 -12.45 -7.74
C ASP A 99 3.23 -11.25 -7.20
N VAL A 100 3.00 -10.90 -5.93
CA VAL A 100 3.53 -9.67 -5.31
C VAL A 100 4.37 -9.89 -4.05
N ASN A 101 4.58 -11.14 -3.63
CA ASN A 101 5.46 -11.48 -2.51
C ASN A 101 6.48 -12.54 -2.96
N PRO A 102 7.80 -12.26 -2.89
CA PRO A 102 8.86 -13.19 -3.29
C PRO A 102 9.02 -14.41 -2.37
N GLY A 103 8.21 -14.51 -1.30
CA GLY A 103 8.15 -15.67 -0.40
C GLY A 103 9.09 -15.58 0.80
N ASN A 104 9.99 -14.61 0.84
CA ASN A 104 10.88 -14.36 1.98
C ASN A 104 10.52 -13.09 2.76
N TRP A 105 9.28 -12.60 2.64
CA TRP A 105 8.75 -11.48 3.41
C TRP A 105 7.78 -11.97 4.48
N THR A 106 7.97 -11.53 5.72
CA THR A 106 7.19 -11.95 6.88
C THR A 106 5.99 -11.06 7.12
N TRP A 107 6.23 -9.75 7.23
CA TRP A 107 5.19 -8.72 7.25
C TRP A 107 4.97 -8.15 5.85
N TYR A 108 3.74 -7.76 5.54
CA TYR A 108 3.33 -7.10 4.31
C TYR A 108 2.17 -6.14 4.60
N ALA A 109 2.21 -4.92 4.08
CA ALA A 109 1.08 -3.99 4.10
C ALA A 109 0.92 -3.28 2.74
N THR A 110 -0.32 -3.04 2.32
CA THR A 110 -0.68 -2.17 1.19
C THR A 110 -1.00 -0.77 1.69
N GLY A 111 -0.32 0.27 1.21
CA GLY A 111 -0.46 1.63 1.72
C GLY A 111 -0.06 1.71 3.20
N PRO A 112 -0.97 2.13 4.11
CA PRO A 112 -2.34 2.55 3.84
C PRO A 112 -2.36 3.92 3.16
N CYS A 113 -3.35 4.17 2.31
CA CYS A 113 -3.83 5.49 1.83
C CYS A 113 -4.57 5.34 0.49
N HIS A 114 -3.81 5.27 -0.61
CA HIS A 114 -4.30 5.13 -1.98
C HIS A 114 -3.15 4.78 -2.92
N GLY A 115 -3.48 4.20 -4.07
CA GLY A 115 -2.60 4.13 -5.23
C GLY A 115 -2.82 5.28 -6.20
N ILE A 116 -2.03 5.30 -7.28
CA ILE A 116 -2.16 6.28 -8.36
C ILE A 116 -2.23 5.57 -9.71
N GLN A 117 -2.81 6.23 -10.71
CA GLN A 117 -2.63 5.87 -12.11
C GLN A 117 -1.69 6.90 -12.75
N LEU A 118 -0.63 6.43 -13.40
CA LEU A 118 0.36 7.31 -14.03
C LEU A 118 -0.25 8.02 -15.24
N GLU A 119 0.02 9.31 -15.38
CA GLU A 119 -0.54 10.16 -16.43
C GLU A 119 0.49 10.52 -17.50
N LYS A 120 1.79 10.33 -17.24
CA LYS A 120 2.88 10.83 -18.07
C LYS A 120 3.81 9.73 -18.58
N GLY A 121 4.46 10.03 -19.70
CA GLY A 121 5.59 9.27 -20.22
C GLY A 121 5.26 7.85 -20.65
N LYS A 122 6.29 7.00 -20.66
CA LYS A 122 6.24 5.61 -21.14
C LYS A 122 5.24 4.72 -20.38
N TYR A 123 5.02 5.01 -19.10
CA TYR A 123 4.23 4.19 -18.18
C TYR A 123 2.82 4.74 -17.95
N LYS A 124 2.36 5.70 -18.78
CA LYS A 124 1.01 6.24 -18.69
C LYS A 124 -0.03 5.11 -18.71
N GLY A 125 -0.94 5.14 -17.73
CA GLY A 125 -1.98 4.14 -17.54
C GLY A 125 -1.66 3.07 -16.50
N ARG A 126 -0.38 2.88 -16.13
CA ARG A 126 0.04 1.97 -15.06
C ARG A 126 -0.61 2.37 -13.74
N LEU A 127 -1.22 1.41 -13.06
CA LEU A 127 -1.66 1.55 -11.67
C LEU A 127 -0.48 1.25 -10.75
N VAL A 128 -0.21 2.09 -9.75
CA VAL A 128 0.90 1.92 -8.80
C VAL A 128 0.37 2.02 -7.38
N ILE A 129 0.67 1.00 -6.57
CA ILE A 129 0.23 0.90 -5.18
C ILE A 129 1.47 0.90 -4.28
N PRO A 130 1.58 1.86 -3.34
CA PRO A 130 2.63 1.85 -2.33
C PRO A 130 2.38 0.72 -1.33
N CYS A 131 3.45 0.10 -0.84
CA CYS A 131 3.41 -1.02 0.10
C CYS A 131 4.62 -0.97 1.05
N ASP A 132 4.60 -1.81 2.08
CA ASP A 132 5.78 -2.12 2.88
C ASP A 132 5.87 -3.60 3.23
N HIS A 133 7.07 -4.03 3.61
CA HIS A 133 7.34 -5.39 4.04
C HIS A 133 8.49 -5.47 5.05
N ILE A 134 8.59 -6.63 5.70
CA ILE A 134 9.75 -7.01 6.51
C ILE A 134 10.37 -8.26 5.90
N GLU A 135 11.69 -8.23 5.67
CA GLU A 135 12.43 -9.39 5.18
C GLU A 135 12.65 -10.43 6.30
N ALA A 136 12.42 -11.70 5.99
CA ALA A 136 12.73 -12.82 6.87
C ALA A 136 14.23 -12.87 7.22
N GLY A 137 14.54 -13.31 8.44
CA GLY A 137 15.92 -13.43 8.93
C GLY A 137 16.56 -12.10 9.34
N THR A 138 16.61 -11.11 8.43
CA THR A 138 17.19 -9.78 8.73
C THR A 138 16.29 -8.91 9.58
N LYS A 139 14.96 -9.14 9.51
CA LYS A 139 13.93 -8.33 10.16
C LYS A 139 14.00 -6.84 9.77
N LYS A 140 14.53 -6.56 8.59
CA LYS A 140 14.63 -5.20 8.06
C LYS A 140 13.33 -4.82 7.36
N TYR A 141 12.91 -3.58 7.59
CA TYR A 141 11.65 -3.00 7.12
C TYR A 141 11.97 -2.15 5.89
N PHE A 142 11.25 -2.38 4.81
CA PHE A 142 11.39 -1.65 3.55
C PHE A 142 10.03 -1.20 3.05
N SER A 143 10.03 -0.14 2.25
CA SER A 143 8.89 0.24 1.43
C SER A 143 9.08 -0.33 0.03
N HIS A 144 8.00 -0.65 -0.66
CA HIS A 144 8.02 -1.07 -2.05
C HIS A 144 6.76 -0.61 -2.77
N THR A 145 6.67 -0.92 -4.06
CA THR A 145 5.44 -0.74 -4.83
C THR A 145 5.05 -2.04 -5.52
N ILE A 146 3.77 -2.16 -5.82
CA ILE A 146 3.24 -3.13 -6.79
C ILE A 146 2.50 -2.37 -7.88
N TYR A 147 2.37 -2.96 -9.05
CA TYR A 147 1.76 -2.26 -10.18
C TYR A 147 0.95 -3.18 -11.08
N SER A 148 0.10 -2.56 -11.91
CA SER A 148 -0.64 -3.23 -12.97
C SER A 148 -0.58 -2.40 -14.25
N ASP A 149 -0.27 -3.04 -15.37
CA ASP A 149 -0.19 -2.44 -16.71
C ASP A 149 -1.38 -2.85 -17.61
N ASP A 150 -2.29 -3.69 -17.12
CA ASP A 150 -3.35 -4.32 -17.91
C ASP A 150 -4.75 -4.04 -17.35
N ASN A 151 -4.95 -2.82 -16.84
CA ASN A 151 -6.20 -2.34 -16.23
C ASN A 151 -6.62 -3.18 -15.01
N GLY A 152 -5.66 -3.55 -14.15
CA GLY A 152 -5.90 -4.24 -12.88
C GLY A 152 -6.18 -5.74 -13.01
N LYS A 153 -5.97 -6.35 -14.19
CA LYS A 153 -6.19 -7.79 -14.40
C LYS A 153 -5.09 -8.63 -13.75
N THR A 154 -3.84 -8.17 -13.86
CA THR A 154 -2.69 -8.78 -13.19
C THR A 154 -1.92 -7.74 -12.40
N TRP A 155 -1.28 -8.19 -11.32
CA TRP A 155 -0.48 -7.37 -10.42
C TRP A 155 0.94 -7.92 -10.38
N GLN A 156 1.90 -7.01 -10.36
CA GLN A 156 3.32 -7.33 -10.47
C GLN A 156 4.07 -6.67 -9.31
N LEU A 157 5.08 -7.38 -8.80
CA LEU A 157 6.00 -6.80 -7.83
C LEU A 157 6.85 -5.71 -8.49
N GLY A 158 6.81 -4.50 -7.93
CA GLY A 158 7.68 -3.40 -8.30
C GLY A 158 8.94 -3.33 -7.44
N GLY A 159 9.64 -2.20 -7.53
CA GLY A 159 10.87 -1.97 -6.80
C GLY A 159 10.63 -1.83 -5.30
N ARG A 160 11.56 -2.35 -4.48
CA ARG A 160 11.71 -1.97 -3.08
C ARG A 160 12.75 -0.87 -2.90
N THR A 161 12.70 -0.15 -1.79
CA THR A 161 13.73 0.82 -1.43
C THR A 161 15.09 0.15 -1.26
N PRO A 162 16.20 0.80 -1.65
CA PRO A 162 17.54 0.22 -1.52
C PRO A 162 18.00 0.12 -0.06
N GLN A 163 17.44 0.95 0.83
CA GLN A 163 17.78 1.04 2.24
C GLN A 163 16.56 0.74 3.12
N ASP A 164 16.82 0.18 4.30
CA ASP A 164 15.83 -0.19 5.31
C ASP A 164 15.44 1.00 6.21
N GLN A 165 14.67 0.71 7.27
CA GLN A 165 14.14 1.68 8.25
C GLN A 165 13.06 2.60 7.68
N VAL A 166 12.29 2.10 6.72
CA VAL A 166 11.09 2.72 6.17
C VAL A 166 9.98 1.68 6.05
N ASN A 167 8.73 2.12 6.12
CA ASN A 167 7.55 1.27 5.98
C ASN A 167 6.41 2.04 5.29
N GLU A 168 5.18 2.04 5.81
CA GLU A 168 4.02 2.86 5.42
C GLU A 168 4.38 4.09 4.57
N CYS A 169 3.93 4.06 3.32
CA CYS A 169 4.34 5.03 2.32
C CYS A 169 3.21 5.44 1.39
N THR A 170 3.41 6.58 0.74
CA THR A 170 2.52 7.08 -0.31
C THR A 170 3.34 7.37 -1.56
N VAL A 171 2.72 7.24 -2.73
CA VAL A 171 3.36 7.50 -4.03
C VAL A 171 2.66 8.66 -4.71
N ALA A 172 3.43 9.50 -5.41
CA ALA A 172 2.91 10.53 -6.28
C ALA A 172 3.73 10.62 -7.57
N GLU A 173 3.06 10.95 -8.68
CA GLU A 173 3.73 11.29 -9.94
C GLU A 173 4.09 12.78 -9.95
N LEU A 174 5.34 13.09 -10.26
CA LEU A 174 5.88 14.44 -10.34
C LEU A 174 5.58 15.07 -11.72
N PRO A 175 5.66 16.42 -11.84
CA PRO A 175 5.40 17.10 -13.11
C PRO A 175 6.25 16.60 -14.30
N ASP A 176 7.46 16.13 -14.03
CA ASP A 176 8.41 15.57 -15.00
C ASP A 176 8.19 14.07 -15.31
N GLY A 177 7.17 13.44 -14.72
CA GLY A 177 6.83 12.03 -14.92
C GLY A 177 7.60 11.05 -14.03
N ARG A 178 8.52 11.52 -13.18
CA ARG A 178 9.13 10.67 -12.15
C ARG A 178 8.13 10.35 -11.05
N LEU A 179 8.36 9.28 -10.32
CA LEU A 179 7.60 9.00 -9.10
C LEU A 179 8.38 9.44 -7.87
N VAL A 180 7.68 9.89 -6.84
CA VAL A 180 8.21 10.05 -5.49
C VAL A 180 7.48 9.09 -4.56
N LEU A 181 8.25 8.30 -3.82
CA LEU A 181 7.77 7.52 -2.68
C LEU A 181 8.07 8.32 -1.42
N ASN A 182 7.06 8.64 -0.62
CA ASN A 182 7.19 9.38 0.62
C ASN A 182 6.84 8.46 1.80
N MET A 183 7.79 8.20 2.68
CA MET A 183 7.76 7.07 3.61
C MET A 183 7.84 7.52 5.06
N ARG A 184 7.16 6.79 5.94
CA ARG A 184 7.38 6.85 7.38
C ARG A 184 8.80 6.37 7.70
N ASN A 185 9.46 7.07 8.61
CA ASN A 185 10.86 6.85 8.97
C ASN A 185 10.98 6.15 10.33
N TYR A 186 11.80 5.10 10.41
CA TYR A 186 12.09 4.36 11.64
C TYR A 186 13.42 4.76 12.30
N ASP A 187 14.29 5.52 11.61
CA ASP A 187 15.47 6.12 12.24
C ASP A 187 15.05 7.17 13.28
N ARG A 188 15.15 6.81 14.56
CA ARG A 188 14.73 7.67 15.69
C ARG A 188 15.60 8.91 15.87
N THR A 189 16.76 8.99 15.22
CA THR A 189 17.62 10.19 15.22
C THR A 189 17.13 11.25 14.23
N LYS A 190 16.24 10.89 13.30
CA LYS A 190 15.63 11.78 12.31
C LYS A 190 14.12 11.88 12.54
N LYS A 191 13.60 13.09 12.58
CA LYS A 191 12.16 13.34 12.80
C LYS A 191 11.36 13.58 11.53
N THR A 192 11.99 13.40 10.36
CA THR A 192 11.38 13.71 9.07
C THR A 192 11.14 12.46 8.25
N ARG A 193 10.13 12.53 7.37
CA ARG A 193 9.84 11.48 6.39
C ARG A 193 11.03 11.28 5.47
N LYS A 194 11.09 10.11 4.83
CA LYS A 194 12.06 9.81 3.77
C LYS A 194 11.40 9.88 2.41
N ASN A 195 12.16 10.29 1.40
CA ASN A 195 11.77 10.26 0.01
C ASN A 195 12.69 9.34 -0.78
N SER A 196 12.13 8.67 -1.78
CA SER A 196 12.89 8.01 -2.83
C SER A 196 12.22 8.29 -4.18
N PHE A 197 12.99 8.24 -5.27
CA PHE A 197 12.52 8.60 -6.60
C PHE A 197 12.69 7.45 -7.57
N SER A 198 11.73 7.31 -8.49
CA SER A 198 11.77 6.35 -9.59
C SER A 198 11.70 7.10 -10.93
N ASN A 199 12.47 6.63 -11.90
CA ASN A 199 12.45 7.10 -13.30
C ASN A 199 11.84 6.05 -14.25
N ASP A 200 11.43 4.90 -13.72
CA ASP A 200 11.06 3.69 -14.48
C ASP A 200 9.70 3.15 -14.05
N GLY A 201 8.78 4.05 -13.66
CA GLY A 201 7.40 3.68 -13.33
C GLY A 201 7.27 2.83 -12.06
N GLY A 202 8.20 2.96 -11.11
CA GLY A 202 8.20 2.24 -9.83
C GLY A 202 8.93 0.90 -9.84
N GLU A 203 9.73 0.60 -10.87
CA GLU A 203 10.51 -0.64 -10.95
C GLU A 203 11.82 -0.56 -10.15
N SER A 204 12.41 0.63 -10.02
CA SER A 204 13.54 0.89 -9.14
C SER A 204 13.43 2.24 -8.43
N TRP A 205 14.14 2.34 -7.30
CA TRP A 205 14.06 3.46 -6.36
C TRP A 205 15.47 3.96 -6.01
N SER A 206 15.64 5.28 -6.02
CA SER A 206 16.89 5.93 -5.60
C SER A 206 17.19 5.76 -4.11
N ASP A 207 18.39 6.15 -3.68
CA ASP A 207 18.71 6.27 -2.26
C ASP A 207 17.72 7.17 -1.52
N LEU A 208 17.50 6.84 -0.25
CA LEU A 208 16.59 7.55 0.65
C LEU A 208 17.14 8.95 0.97
N GLN A 209 16.28 9.95 0.83
CA GLN A 209 16.57 11.34 1.15
C GLN A 209 15.66 11.82 2.27
N SER A 210 16.15 12.66 3.20
CA SER A 210 15.24 13.31 4.15
C SER A 210 14.32 14.29 3.41
N ALA A 211 13.03 14.26 3.75
CA ALA A 211 12.01 15.10 3.11
C ALA A 211 12.22 16.62 3.30
N GLU A 212 13.08 17.03 4.24
CA GLU A 212 13.52 18.43 4.44
C GLU A 212 14.09 19.06 3.15
N ARG A 213 14.64 18.25 2.24
CA ARG A 213 15.23 18.72 0.99
C ARG A 213 14.24 18.85 -0.17
N PHE A 214 12.99 18.41 -0.01
CA PHE A 214 12.03 18.29 -1.11
C PHE A 214 11.18 19.55 -1.30
N PHE A 215 10.75 20.17 -0.21
CA PHE A 215 10.25 21.54 -0.24
C PHE A 215 11.45 22.43 -0.03
N GLY A 216 11.63 23.50 -0.81
CA GLY A 216 12.77 24.44 -0.72
C GLY A 216 12.90 25.21 0.61
N ILE A 217 12.47 24.64 1.73
CA ILE A 217 12.71 25.11 3.08
C ILE A 217 14.15 24.75 3.43
N ARG A 218 15.08 25.63 3.06
CA ARG A 218 16.38 25.69 3.74
C ARG A 218 16.07 25.88 5.22
N SER A 219 16.34 24.89 6.05
CA SER A 219 16.38 25.11 7.49
C SER A 219 17.55 26.05 7.76
N SER A 220 17.23 27.32 8.03
CA SER A 220 18.19 28.23 8.64
C SER A 220 18.36 27.81 10.10
N ARG A 221 19.42 27.07 10.41
CA ARG A 221 20.10 27.10 11.70
C ARG A 221 21.59 26.90 11.48
#